data_AF-A0A954UIP4-F1
#
_entry.id   AF-A0A954UIP4-F1
#
_cell.length_a   1.000
_cell.length_b   1.000
_cell.length_c   1.000
_cell.angle_alpha   90.00
_cell.angle_beta   90.00
_cell.angle_gamma   90.00
#
_symmetry.space_group_name_H-M   'P 1'
#
loop_
_entity.id
_entity.type
_entity.pdbx_description
1 polymer ?
#
loop_
_entity_poly.entity_id
_entity_poly.type
_entity_poly.pdbx_seq_one_letter_code
_entity_poly.pdbx_strand_id
1 'polypeptide(L)'
;ADILIPRANGEVGPMFRWHMNDGQGGFSDAITGPLATTVALNWRSELEVGDLDGDGDGDVLIGGTGGAFWFENSGTEFAAGSRLYDSSVVQTLHLVDLDQDGDLDWISLASRGRTGLRLHEQRTIGDVNDDGVFNSADLIVLFEVNVYEQGITARSSFNTGDFNGDGLFDSSDLVFAMQAGTYVV
;
A
#
# COMPACT_ATOMS: atom_id res chain seq x y z
N ALA A 1 -5.18 -21.83 1.01
CA ALA A 1 -3.86 -21.21 0.76
C ALA A 1 -3.60 -21.27 -0.72
N ASP A 2 -3.51 -20.10 -1.32
CA ASP A 2 -3.37 -19.93 -2.76
C ASP A 2 -1.96 -20.26 -3.22
N ILE A 3 -1.75 -20.33 -4.54
CA ILE A 3 -0.43 -20.55 -5.13
C ILE A 3 -0.12 -19.40 -6.08
N LEU A 4 1.02 -18.75 -5.87
CA LEU A 4 1.56 -17.75 -6.79
C LEU A 4 2.82 -18.29 -7.46
N ILE A 5 2.81 -18.33 -8.80
CA ILE A 5 3.90 -18.87 -9.61
C ILE A 5 4.52 -17.73 -10.42
N PRO A 6 5.72 -17.25 -10.07
CA PRO A 6 6.41 -16.26 -10.87
C PRO A 6 6.88 -16.86 -12.19
N ARG A 7 7.02 -15.99 -13.20
CA ARG A 7 7.57 -16.36 -14.52
C ARG A 7 9.01 -16.82 -14.36
N ALA A 8 9.34 -17.97 -14.97
CA ALA A 8 10.70 -18.45 -14.93
C ALA A 8 11.62 -17.59 -15.83
N ASN A 9 12.91 -17.58 -15.50
CA ASN A 9 13.90 -16.86 -16.29
C ASN A 9 13.93 -17.38 -17.74
N GLY A 10 13.82 -16.46 -18.71
CA GLY A 10 13.83 -16.77 -20.13
C GLY A 10 12.47 -17.19 -20.72
N GLU A 11 11.42 -17.29 -19.91
CA GLU A 11 10.07 -17.50 -20.42
C GLU A 11 9.45 -16.20 -20.94
N VAL A 12 8.65 -16.31 -22.01
CA VAL A 12 7.81 -15.22 -22.52
C VAL A 12 6.41 -15.42 -21.98
N GLY A 13 5.85 -14.40 -21.33
CA GLY A 13 4.53 -14.50 -20.72
C GLY A 13 4.30 -13.53 -19.56
N PRO A 14 3.16 -13.66 -18.87
CA PRO A 14 2.80 -12.84 -17.71
C PRO A 14 3.86 -12.98 -16.63
N MET A 15 4.05 -11.94 -15.82
CA MET A 15 5.08 -11.96 -14.77
C MET A 15 4.87 -13.01 -13.70
N PHE A 16 3.63 -13.36 -13.43
CA PHE A 16 3.25 -14.39 -12.48
C PHE A 16 1.86 -14.93 -12.81
N ARG A 17 1.51 -16.04 -12.19
CA ARG A 17 0.19 -16.68 -12.24
C ARG A 17 -0.28 -16.93 -10.82
N TRP A 18 -1.45 -16.41 -10.48
CA TRP A 18 -2.10 -16.63 -9.20
C TRP A 18 -3.19 -17.68 -9.35
N HIS A 19 -3.07 -18.76 -8.60
CA HIS A 19 -4.05 -19.84 -8.51
C HIS A 19 -4.74 -19.73 -7.16
N MET A 20 -5.98 -19.24 -7.16
CA MET A 20 -6.80 -19.15 -5.95
C MET A 20 -7.25 -20.54 -5.51
N ASN A 21 -7.18 -20.78 -4.21
CA ASN A 21 -7.59 -22.03 -3.58
C ASN A 21 -9.02 -21.89 -3.05
N ASP A 22 -9.88 -22.84 -3.41
CA ASP A 22 -11.27 -22.87 -2.95
C ASP A 22 -11.45 -23.31 -1.48
N GLY A 23 -10.35 -23.57 -0.78
CA GLY A 23 -10.34 -24.03 0.62
C GLY A 23 -10.69 -25.52 0.79
N GLN A 24 -11.03 -26.22 -0.31
CA GLN A 24 -11.32 -27.65 -0.37
C GLN A 24 -10.25 -28.44 -1.14
N GLY A 25 -9.17 -27.75 -1.56
CA GLY A 25 -8.05 -28.34 -2.29
C GLY A 25 -8.19 -28.27 -3.81
N GLY A 26 -9.21 -27.58 -4.33
CA GLY A 26 -9.32 -27.18 -5.72
C GLY A 26 -8.65 -25.82 -5.95
N PHE A 27 -8.10 -25.64 -7.15
CA PHE A 27 -7.56 -24.36 -7.61
C PHE A 27 -8.34 -23.89 -8.82
N SER A 28 -8.73 -22.61 -8.84
CA SER A 28 -9.36 -22.00 -10.01
C SER A 28 -8.38 -21.86 -11.18
N ASP A 29 -8.92 -21.47 -12.34
CA ASP A 29 -8.08 -20.95 -13.41
C ASP A 29 -7.22 -19.79 -12.89
N ALA A 30 -6.00 -19.71 -13.41
CA ALA A 30 -5.04 -18.75 -12.91
C ALA A 30 -5.37 -17.33 -13.38
N ILE A 31 -5.39 -16.38 -12.45
CA ILE A 31 -5.31 -14.97 -12.79
C ILE A 31 -3.86 -14.68 -13.16
N THR A 32 -3.64 -14.12 -14.35
CA THR A 32 -2.30 -13.78 -14.83
C THR A 32 -1.96 -12.34 -14.49
N GLY A 33 -0.80 -12.12 -13.86
CA GLY A 33 -0.25 -10.77 -13.71
C GLY A 33 0.08 -10.15 -15.07
N PRO A 34 0.31 -8.83 -15.14
CA PRO A 34 0.55 -8.15 -16.40
C PRO A 34 1.85 -8.62 -17.09
N LEU A 35 1.91 -8.38 -18.40
CA LEU A 35 3.11 -8.53 -19.20
C LEU A 35 4.07 -7.37 -18.92
N ALA A 36 4.76 -7.33 -17.79
CA ALA A 36 5.77 -6.30 -17.62
C ALA A 36 7.03 -6.62 -18.45
N THR A 37 7.37 -5.68 -19.32
CA THR A 37 8.56 -5.73 -20.18
C THR A 37 9.79 -5.13 -19.50
N THR A 38 9.62 -4.42 -18.39
CA THR A 38 10.69 -3.66 -17.73
C THR A 38 11.27 -4.32 -16.48
N VAL A 39 10.66 -5.41 -15.99
CA VAL A 39 11.18 -6.21 -14.87
C VAL A 39 11.78 -7.50 -15.42
N ALA A 40 13.11 -7.62 -15.31
CA ALA A 40 13.79 -8.86 -15.66
C ALA A 40 13.85 -9.76 -14.43
N LEU A 41 12.92 -10.72 -14.36
CA LEU A 41 12.92 -11.75 -13.32
C LEU A 41 14.08 -12.71 -13.54
N ASN A 42 14.81 -12.97 -12.47
CA ASN A 42 15.92 -13.93 -12.49
C ASN A 42 15.96 -14.69 -11.16
N TRP A 43 16.96 -15.54 -11.00
CA TRP A 43 17.16 -16.39 -9.83
C TRP A 43 17.39 -15.63 -8.51
N ARG A 44 17.50 -14.29 -8.54
CA ARG A 44 17.56 -13.41 -7.37
C ARG A 44 16.33 -12.52 -7.22
N SER A 45 15.28 -12.75 -8.00
CA SER A 45 14.04 -12.00 -7.83
C SER A 45 13.36 -12.43 -6.54
N GLU A 46 12.89 -11.45 -5.80
CA GLU A 46 12.08 -11.66 -4.60
C GLU A 46 10.64 -11.26 -4.88
N LEU A 47 9.73 -11.95 -4.18
CA LEU A 47 8.31 -11.74 -4.30
C LEU A 47 7.72 -11.79 -2.90
N GLU A 48 6.92 -10.79 -2.58
CA GLU A 48 6.11 -10.71 -1.37
C GLU A 48 4.64 -10.47 -1.78
N VAL A 49 3.71 -10.92 -0.94
CA VAL A 49 2.27 -10.71 -1.11
C VAL A 49 1.73 -10.09 0.16
N GLY A 50 0.93 -9.05 0.02
CA GLY A 50 0.27 -8.36 1.13
C GLY A 50 -0.70 -7.33 0.57
N ASP A 51 -1.64 -6.89 1.39
CA ASP A 51 -2.55 -5.78 1.04
C ASP A 51 -1.77 -4.46 1.18
N LEU A 52 -1.36 -3.86 0.06
CA LEU A 52 -0.54 -2.63 0.06
C LEU A 52 -1.38 -1.37 -0.11
N ASP A 53 -2.66 -1.48 -0.45
CA ASP A 53 -3.56 -0.34 -0.62
C ASP A 53 -4.79 -0.35 0.28
N GLY A 54 -4.86 -1.29 1.23
CA GLY A 54 -5.85 -1.32 2.30
C GLY A 54 -7.24 -1.76 1.85
N ASP A 55 -7.38 -2.32 0.65
CA ASP A 55 -8.69 -2.68 0.08
C ASP A 55 -9.14 -4.10 0.45
N GLY A 56 -8.28 -4.87 1.11
CA GLY A 56 -8.51 -6.23 1.58
C GLY A 56 -8.06 -7.32 0.60
N ASP A 57 -7.58 -6.96 -0.59
CA ASP A 57 -7.08 -7.88 -1.59
C ASP A 57 -5.53 -7.97 -1.55
N GLY A 58 -5.01 -9.19 -1.74
CA GLY A 58 -3.57 -9.42 -1.67
C GLY A 58 -2.85 -8.91 -2.92
N ASP A 59 -2.09 -7.84 -2.79
CA ASP A 59 -1.22 -7.31 -3.84
C ASP A 59 0.09 -8.08 -3.97
N VAL A 60 0.73 -7.92 -5.14
CA VAL A 60 2.01 -8.59 -5.43
C VAL A 60 3.13 -7.55 -5.52
N LEU A 61 4.16 -7.72 -4.71
CA LEU A 61 5.38 -6.90 -4.75
C LEU A 61 6.55 -7.74 -5.26
N ILE A 62 7.23 -7.25 -6.31
CA ILE A 62 8.33 -7.97 -6.95
C ILE A 62 9.60 -7.12 -7.00
N GLY A 63 10.66 -7.64 -6.39
CA GLY A 63 12.02 -7.12 -6.48
C GLY A 63 12.83 -7.88 -7.53
N GLY A 64 13.61 -7.18 -8.34
CA GLY A 64 14.49 -7.85 -9.31
C GLY A 64 15.52 -6.94 -9.94
N THR A 65 15.97 -7.32 -11.13
CA THR A 65 16.82 -6.44 -11.94
C THR A 65 15.97 -5.30 -12.50
N GLY A 66 16.40 -4.08 -12.25
CA GLY A 66 15.73 -2.86 -12.70
C GLY A 66 14.91 -2.15 -11.63
N GLY A 67 14.73 -2.73 -10.44
CA GLY A 67 13.99 -2.09 -9.33
C GLY A 67 13.02 -3.01 -8.61
N ALA A 68 12.15 -2.40 -7.81
CA ALA A 68 10.96 -3.04 -7.23
C ALA A 68 9.69 -2.48 -7.86
N PHE A 69 8.67 -3.35 -7.96
CA PHE A 69 7.42 -3.07 -8.65
C PHE A 69 6.26 -3.63 -7.84
N TRP A 70 5.21 -2.83 -7.74
CA TRP A 70 3.95 -3.19 -7.12
C TRP A 70 2.90 -3.48 -8.19
N PHE A 71 2.16 -4.56 -8.01
CA PHE A 71 1.05 -4.98 -8.84
C PHE A 71 -0.20 -5.05 -7.98
N GLU A 72 -1.00 -3.99 -8.07
CA GLU A 72 -2.31 -3.86 -7.42
C GLU A 72 -3.27 -4.95 -7.92
N ASN A 73 -4.02 -5.54 -7.00
CA ASN A 73 -4.98 -6.60 -7.22
C ASN A 73 -6.37 -6.15 -6.77
N SER A 74 -7.28 -5.93 -7.71
CA SER A 74 -8.67 -5.53 -7.39
C SER A 74 -9.58 -6.71 -7.00
N GLY A 75 -8.99 -7.81 -6.53
CA GLY A 75 -9.65 -9.09 -6.24
C GLY A 75 -10.07 -9.91 -7.47
N THR A 76 -10.07 -9.31 -8.67
CA THR A 76 -10.45 -10.00 -9.92
C THR A 76 -9.42 -9.86 -11.03
N GLU A 77 -8.57 -8.83 -10.99
CA GLU A 77 -7.51 -8.59 -11.95
C GLU A 77 -6.33 -7.86 -11.33
N PHE A 78 -5.17 -7.95 -12.00
CA PHE A 78 -3.99 -7.18 -11.61
C PHE A 78 -3.82 -5.96 -12.52
N ALA A 79 -3.56 -4.80 -11.92
CA ALA A 79 -3.18 -3.60 -12.62
C ALA A 79 -1.79 -3.74 -13.28
N ALA A 80 -1.47 -2.79 -14.15
CA ALA A 80 -0.11 -2.69 -14.70
C ALA A 80 0.88 -2.35 -13.57
N GLY A 81 2.03 -3.04 -13.56
CA GLY A 81 3.03 -2.87 -12.51
C GLY A 81 3.54 -1.44 -12.35
N SER A 82 3.31 -0.87 -11.16
CA SER A 82 3.81 0.42 -10.73
C SER A 82 5.25 0.30 -10.24
N ARG A 83 6.17 1.04 -10.86
CA ARG A 83 7.58 1.05 -10.45
C ARG A 83 7.73 1.87 -9.17
N LEU A 84 8.23 1.24 -8.10
CA LEU A 84 8.47 1.93 -6.83
C LEU A 84 9.78 2.71 -6.86
N TYR A 85 10.87 2.08 -7.31
CA TYR A 85 12.18 2.71 -7.43
C TYR A 85 13.08 1.94 -8.39
N ASP A 86 14.06 2.64 -8.98
CA ASP A 86 15.12 2.02 -9.79
C ASP A 86 16.25 1.48 -8.92
N SER A 87 16.72 0.28 -9.26
CA SER A 87 17.97 -0.29 -8.76
C SER A 87 18.57 -1.25 -9.79
N SER A 88 19.88 -1.51 -9.70
CA SER A 88 20.50 -2.55 -10.53
C SER A 88 20.01 -3.95 -10.16
N VAL A 89 19.86 -4.22 -8.86
CA VAL A 89 19.22 -5.45 -8.36
C VAL A 89 18.72 -5.20 -6.94
N VAL A 90 17.48 -5.61 -6.68
CA VAL A 90 16.92 -5.77 -5.34
C VAL A 90 17.41 -7.12 -4.80
N GLN A 91 18.09 -7.10 -3.65
CA GLN A 91 18.69 -8.29 -3.04
C GLN A 91 17.79 -8.93 -1.99
N THR A 92 17.01 -8.10 -1.30
CA THR A 92 15.96 -8.53 -0.37
C THR A 92 14.83 -7.53 -0.41
N LEU A 93 13.62 -8.03 -0.21
CA LEU A 93 12.39 -7.29 -0.15
C LEU A 93 11.47 -7.95 0.88
N HIS A 94 10.98 -7.18 1.84
CA HIS A 94 10.05 -7.66 2.86
C HIS A 94 8.91 -6.68 3.06
N LEU A 95 7.71 -7.23 3.26
CA LEU A 95 6.55 -6.50 3.76
C LEU A 95 6.48 -6.63 5.28
N VAL A 96 6.23 -5.50 5.95
CA VAL A 96 6.13 -5.43 7.41
C VAL A 96 5.37 -4.17 7.77
N ASP A 97 4.40 -4.29 8.66
CA ASP A 97 3.81 -3.15 9.36
C ASP A 97 4.84 -2.67 10.41
N LEU A 98 5.58 -1.61 10.10
CA LEU A 98 6.76 -1.19 10.88
C LEU A 98 6.38 -0.29 12.06
N ASP A 99 5.34 0.52 11.91
CA ASP A 99 4.84 1.47 12.91
C ASP A 99 3.57 1.01 13.64
N GLN A 100 3.02 -0.15 13.28
CA GLN A 100 1.86 -0.81 13.90
C GLN A 100 0.53 -0.10 13.67
N ASP A 101 0.37 0.54 12.52
CA ASP A 101 -0.89 1.19 12.12
C ASP A 101 -1.83 0.27 11.30
N GLY A 102 -1.36 -0.94 10.98
CA GLY A 102 -2.11 -1.94 10.23
C GLY A 102 -1.86 -1.91 8.73
N ASP A 103 -1.11 -0.93 8.23
CA ASP A 103 -0.70 -0.84 6.84
C ASP A 103 0.65 -1.53 6.62
N LEU A 104 0.82 -2.17 5.45
CA LEU A 104 2.07 -2.85 5.14
C LEU A 104 3.10 -1.90 4.54
N ASP A 105 4.20 -1.70 5.26
CA ASP A 105 5.40 -1.08 4.71
C ASP A 105 6.24 -2.08 3.93
N TRP A 106 7.19 -1.55 3.14
CA TRP A 106 8.22 -2.38 2.51
C TRP A 106 9.63 -1.91 2.84
N ILE A 107 10.48 -2.90 3.12
CA ILE A 107 11.92 -2.73 3.39
C ILE A 107 12.70 -3.51 2.35
N SER A 108 13.74 -2.89 1.79
CA SER A 108 14.58 -3.56 0.79
C SER A 108 16.05 -3.17 0.88
N LEU A 109 16.93 -4.12 0.54
CA LEU A 109 18.34 -3.83 0.24
C LEU A 109 18.56 -3.97 -1.26
N ALA A 110 19.08 -2.92 -1.87
CA ALA A 110 19.35 -2.90 -3.30
C ALA A 110 20.81 -2.51 -3.59
N SER A 111 21.39 -3.15 -4.61
CA SER A 111 22.75 -2.85 -5.04
C SER A 111 22.85 -1.41 -5.60
N ARG A 112 23.99 -0.76 -5.35
CA ARG A 112 24.28 0.67 -5.66
C ARG A 112 23.65 1.70 -4.72
N GLY A 113 23.42 1.33 -3.46
CA GLY A 113 23.26 2.28 -2.35
C GLY A 113 21.86 2.89 -2.20
N ARG A 114 20.86 2.34 -2.90
CA ARG A 114 19.46 2.63 -2.59
C ARG A 114 18.96 1.54 -1.65
N THR A 115 18.92 1.85 -0.37
CA THR A 115 18.00 1.19 0.56
C THR A 115 16.66 1.87 0.35
N GLY A 116 15.67 1.15 -0.14
CA GLY A 116 14.31 1.66 -0.19
C GLY A 116 13.62 1.27 1.10
N LEU A 117 13.30 2.29 1.91
CA LEU A 117 12.35 2.24 2.99
C LEU A 117 11.23 3.19 2.59
N ARG A 118 10.00 2.70 2.51
CA ARG A 118 8.83 3.55 2.35
C ARG A 118 7.86 3.11 3.42
N LEU A 119 7.53 4.04 4.31
CA LEU A 119 6.38 3.92 5.17
C LEU A 119 5.14 4.18 4.30
N HIS A 120 4.22 3.22 4.24
CA HIS A 120 2.97 3.36 3.52
C HIS A 120 1.89 3.76 4.51
N GLU A 121 1.75 5.07 4.77
CA GLU A 121 0.67 5.59 5.59
C GLU A 121 -0.64 5.63 4.75
N GLN A 122 -1.48 4.58 4.80
CA GLN A 122 -2.89 4.69 4.44
C GLN A 122 -3.69 5.05 5.69
N ARG A 123 -3.50 6.28 6.17
CA ARG A 123 -4.34 6.75 7.26
C ARG A 123 -5.81 6.72 6.87
N THR A 124 -6.59 5.98 7.65
CA THR A 124 -8.05 6.03 7.59
C THR A 124 -8.47 7.49 7.76
N ILE A 125 -9.15 8.05 6.76
CA ILE A 125 -9.55 9.46 6.81
C ILE A 125 -10.41 9.70 8.05
N GLY A 126 -9.97 10.62 8.90
CA GLY A 126 -10.63 10.96 10.16
C GLY A 126 -10.07 10.24 11.40
N ASP A 127 -9.31 9.16 11.24
CA ASP A 127 -8.56 8.52 12.32
C ASP A 127 -7.27 9.31 12.56
N VAL A 128 -7.20 10.00 13.69
CA VAL A 128 -6.02 10.83 14.06
C VAL A 128 -5.31 10.31 15.29
N ASN A 129 -5.90 9.35 15.99
CA ASN A 129 -5.26 8.67 17.11
C ASN A 129 -4.55 7.37 16.65
N ASP A 130 -4.63 7.05 15.36
CA ASP A 130 -4.07 5.89 14.68
C ASP A 130 -4.54 4.58 15.36
N ASP A 131 -5.82 4.51 15.76
CA ASP A 131 -6.44 3.31 16.36
C ASP A 131 -7.15 2.40 15.34
N GLY A 132 -7.09 2.77 14.07
CA GLY A 132 -7.72 2.12 12.93
C GLY A 132 -9.21 2.41 12.79
N VAL A 133 -9.78 3.28 13.63
CA VAL A 133 -11.23 3.51 13.70
C VAL A 133 -11.56 4.99 13.82
N PHE A 134 -12.02 5.61 12.74
CA PHE A 134 -12.58 6.96 12.81
C PHE A 134 -13.83 7.01 13.71
N ASN A 135 -13.71 7.55 14.92
CA ASN A 135 -14.77 7.64 15.92
C ASN A 135 -14.68 8.92 16.78
N SER A 136 -15.45 8.97 17.87
CA SER A 136 -15.47 10.14 18.76
C SER A 136 -14.13 10.43 19.45
N ALA A 137 -13.27 9.42 19.64
CA ALA A 137 -11.94 9.58 20.21
C ALA A 137 -11.04 10.44 19.32
N ASP A 138 -11.14 10.29 18.00
CA ASP A 138 -10.41 11.11 17.02
C ASP A 138 -10.83 12.56 17.06
N LEU A 139 -12.14 12.79 17.15
CA LEU A 139 -12.67 14.14 17.26
C LEU A 139 -12.16 14.83 18.54
N ILE A 140 -12.02 14.09 19.64
CA ILE A 140 -11.43 14.63 20.87
C ILE A 140 -9.98 15.07 20.61
N VAL A 141 -9.16 14.21 20.02
CA VAL A 141 -7.76 14.53 19.69
C VAL A 141 -7.67 15.73 18.75
N LEU A 142 -8.48 15.78 17.69
CA LEU A 142 -8.53 16.89 16.74
C LEU A 142 -8.83 18.24 17.42
N PHE A 143 -9.82 18.29 18.31
CA PHE A 143 -10.21 19.54 18.96
C PHE A 143 -9.28 19.94 20.10
N GLU A 144 -8.49 19.02 20.67
CA GLU A 144 -7.45 19.33 21.65
C GLU A 144 -6.29 20.13 21.05
N VAL A 145 -5.97 19.92 19.76
CA VAL A 145 -4.91 20.68 19.06
C VAL A 145 -5.29 22.16 18.89
N ASN A 146 -6.57 22.52 19.02
CA ASN A 146 -7.07 23.89 19.01
C ASN A 146 -6.62 24.70 17.78
N VAL A 147 -6.70 24.09 16.59
CA VAL A 147 -6.38 24.72 15.29
C VAL A 147 -7.60 24.85 14.37
N TYR A 148 -8.74 24.31 14.80
CA TYR A 148 -10.01 24.35 14.05
C TYR A 148 -10.46 25.79 13.75
N GLU A 149 -10.75 26.08 12.49
CA GLU A 149 -11.31 27.36 12.01
C GLU A 149 -10.46 28.59 12.38
N GLN A 150 -9.15 28.43 12.60
CA GLN A 150 -8.23 29.55 12.85
C GLN A 150 -7.67 30.17 11.55
N GLY A 151 -8.08 29.66 10.39
CA GLY A 151 -7.61 30.12 9.08
C GLY A 151 -6.09 30.03 8.93
N ILE A 152 -5.50 30.88 8.07
CA ILE A 152 -4.06 30.86 7.75
C ILE A 152 -3.11 31.07 8.93
N THR A 153 -3.63 31.36 10.12
CA THR A 153 -2.82 31.54 11.34
C THR A 153 -2.45 30.23 12.04
N ALA A 154 -3.12 29.13 11.71
CA ALA A 154 -2.77 27.79 12.15
C ALA A 154 -2.72 26.85 10.93
N ARG A 155 -1.51 26.56 10.45
CA ARG A 155 -1.33 25.57 9.39
C ARG A 155 -1.50 24.19 9.99
N SER A 156 -2.33 23.39 9.35
CA SER A 156 -2.61 22.02 9.75
C SER A 156 -1.88 21.03 8.84
N SER A 157 -1.77 19.81 9.34
CA SER A 157 -1.42 18.60 8.60
C SER A 157 -2.55 17.59 8.79
N PHE A 158 -2.49 16.47 8.08
CA PHE A 158 -3.47 15.37 8.23
C PHE A 158 -3.75 15.02 9.71
N ASN A 159 -2.71 14.85 10.52
CA ASN A 159 -2.83 14.46 11.94
C ASN A 159 -3.34 15.59 12.85
N THR A 160 -3.55 16.77 12.30
CA THR A 160 -4.16 17.92 13.00
C THR A 160 -5.40 18.41 12.27
N GLY A 161 -5.96 17.60 11.37
CA GLY A 161 -7.26 17.82 10.73
C GLY A 161 -7.26 18.35 9.30
N ASP A 162 -6.12 18.50 8.62
CA ASP A 162 -6.08 18.85 7.18
C ASP A 162 -6.27 17.58 6.33
N PHE A 163 -7.52 17.12 6.25
CA PHE A 163 -7.87 15.88 5.54
C PHE A 163 -8.03 16.09 4.04
N ASN A 164 -8.33 17.32 3.61
CA ASN A 164 -8.52 17.65 2.20
C ASN A 164 -7.21 18.14 1.51
N GLY A 165 -6.16 18.43 2.29
CA GLY A 165 -4.83 18.85 1.83
C GLY A 165 -4.69 20.34 1.48
N ASP A 166 -5.59 21.20 1.93
CA ASP A 166 -5.55 22.65 1.68
C ASP A 166 -4.69 23.43 2.70
N GLY A 167 -4.22 22.75 3.73
CA GLY A 167 -3.33 23.29 4.76
C GLY A 167 -4.04 23.97 5.91
N LEU A 168 -5.36 23.88 5.99
CA LEU A 168 -6.21 24.36 7.08
C LEU A 168 -6.89 23.17 7.78
N PHE A 169 -7.36 23.38 9.01
CA PHE A 169 -8.33 22.48 9.61
C PHE A 169 -9.63 23.25 9.79
N ASP A 170 -10.60 23.02 8.91
CA ASP A 170 -11.88 23.71 8.93
C ASP A 170 -13.06 22.74 8.71
N SER A 171 -14.25 23.31 8.64
CA SER A 171 -15.47 22.53 8.41
C SER A 171 -15.44 21.70 7.12
N SER A 172 -14.68 22.09 6.10
CA SER A 172 -14.54 21.33 4.86
C SER A 172 -13.75 20.03 5.07
N ASP A 173 -12.77 20.01 5.97
CA ASP A 173 -12.05 18.80 6.35
C ASP A 173 -12.94 17.81 7.11
N LEU A 174 -13.74 18.31 8.05
CA LEU A 174 -14.68 17.46 8.78
C LEU A 174 -15.75 16.88 7.84
N VAL A 175 -16.22 17.68 6.88
CA VAL A 175 -17.14 17.20 5.84
C VAL A 175 -16.46 16.16 4.97
N PHE A 176 -15.21 16.39 4.56
CA PHE A 176 -14.42 15.44 3.79
C PHE A 176 -14.23 14.12 4.56
N ALA A 177 -13.83 14.18 5.83
CA ALA A 177 -13.66 13.00 6.66
C ALA A 177 -14.96 12.24 6.90
N MET A 178 -16.09 12.93 7.07
CA MET A 178 -17.39 12.27 7.22
C MET A 178 -17.95 11.69 5.90
N GLN A 179 -17.47 12.17 4.75
CA GLN A 179 -17.87 11.68 3.43
C GLN A 179 -16.98 10.55 2.92
N ALA A 180 -15.68 10.65 3.20
CA ALA A 180 -14.66 9.73 2.71
C ALA A 180 -14.24 8.69 3.76
N GLY A 181 -14.31 9.03 5.04
CA GLY A 181 -14.03 8.13 6.16
C GLY A 181 -15.25 7.33 6.60
N THR A 182 -15.00 6.20 7.26
CA THR A 182 -16.06 5.33 7.81
C THR A 182 -16.26 5.64 9.28
N TYR A 183 -17.01 6.71 9.60
CA TYR A 183 -17.25 7.08 11.00
C TYR A 183 -18.03 5.99 11.74
N VAL A 184 -17.47 5.50 12.85
CA VAL A 184 -18.06 4.49 13.73
C VAL A 184 -18.56 5.14 15.02
N VAL A 185 -19.76 4.73 15.46
CA VAL A 185 -20.45 5.25 16.64
C VAL A 185 -20.20 4.38 17.87
#